data_AF-A0A5N5E2U1-F1
#
_entry.id   AF-A0A5N5E2U1-F1
#
_cell.length_a   1.000
_cell.length_b   1.000
_cell.length_c   1.000
_cell.angle_alpha   90.00
_cell.angle_beta   90.00
_cell.angle_gamma   90.00
#
_symmetry.space_group_name_H-M   'P 1'
#
loop_
_entity.id
_entity.type
_entity.pdbx_description
1 polymer ?
#
loop_
_entity_poly.entity_id
_entity_poly.type
_entity_poly.pdbx_seq_one_letter_code
_entity_poly.pdbx_strand_id
1 'polypeptide(L)'
;MARTKLGRKLTELHRRAQLRLSAQVVADLRRAWRILAFQRLDETQGPWLQVAVPVIEAAHMQSQEISAQYVQDFRAAERPELRPIPWVEPVRTVLREDRAPAPVPVPESTAKPSTRSRVTDSSQPGQTARSRVRVTDPEPAQRESRSRARVTDNTAPTTRTRSRSRVSVAEPIELDLDRTARGLLITGPVRARKLMPAPETDAMEKAFVSSTSAAVRMVAEGGRDFTQKIVELDREALGFARVTKAEPCWFCAMLASLGAVYKGQTSFSSTDARYTGGGTAKVHDGCQCTLEPIYDETADLPDRTAEFRQLWDDSTAGASGHEATVLFRRAYEGRTQENDPAHPDTPKEPEKDSDEYKRALAERLLPKFESQLKTLLADGRGEDSEPVIYHRAQIARHREALGLKPGEKTPEAKAGGGSTPPPKAPRTRSVASGDEGDAWRVPDAEVPAEYPDVGGDGGGVPFTPEQRPSVDARFAHIADGDKNRDGKIVSGGHRFGSNVIGKDGRPKEEFPDVPDTQLKAMIDRALADPTSITRRGGQMDFRRIVDGCPVVVRVRGREGPGRINTAYPAWKELERARTTGEGRLLWGL
;
A
#
# COMPACT_ATOMS: atom_id res chain seq x y z
N MET A 1 5.63 18.17 19.36
CA MET A 1 4.18 18.47 19.41
C MET A 1 4.01 19.91 19.88
N ALA A 2 2.79 20.47 19.87
CA ALA A 2 2.55 21.88 20.16
C ALA A 2 2.84 22.26 21.61
N ARG A 3 3.96 22.92 21.86
CA ARG A 3 4.35 23.41 23.19
C ARG A 3 3.60 24.68 23.54
N THR A 4 3.38 25.57 22.57
CA THR A 4 2.74 26.87 22.82
C THR A 4 1.22 26.76 22.81
N LYS A 5 0.56 27.65 23.56
CA LYS A 5 -0.92 27.79 23.51
C LYS A 5 -1.40 28.16 22.11
N LEU A 6 -0.59 28.93 21.38
CA LEU A 6 -0.90 29.33 20.01
C LEU A 6 -0.81 28.14 19.04
N GLY A 7 0.25 27.33 19.12
CA GLY A 7 0.40 26.09 18.35
C GLY A 7 -0.78 25.14 18.53
N ARG A 8 -1.20 24.89 19.78
CA ARG A 8 -2.39 24.05 20.06
C ARG A 8 -3.67 24.62 19.43
N LYS A 9 -3.86 25.94 19.52
CA LYS A 9 -5.01 26.61 18.88
C LYS A 9 -4.96 26.50 17.36
N LEU A 10 -3.79 26.65 16.75
CA LEU A 10 -3.59 26.51 15.31
C LEU A 10 -3.86 25.09 14.83
N THR A 11 -3.41 24.07 15.56
CA THR A 11 -3.71 22.65 15.26
C THR A 11 -5.21 22.40 15.26
N GLU A 12 -5.93 22.89 16.28
CA GLU A 12 -7.38 22.72 16.36
C GLU A 12 -8.13 23.49 15.25
N LEU A 13 -7.66 24.69 14.89
CA LEU A 13 -8.22 25.46 13.77
C LEU A 13 -8.02 24.75 12.43
N HIS A 14 -6.83 24.18 12.19
CA HIS A 14 -6.51 23.38 11.02
C HIS A 14 -7.41 22.15 10.93
N ARG A 15 -7.51 21.38 12.02
CA ARG A 15 -8.38 20.21 12.10
C ARG A 15 -9.83 20.56 11.76
N ARG A 16 -10.37 21.64 12.34
CA ARG A 16 -11.74 22.12 12.03
C ARG A 16 -11.90 22.56 10.58
N ALA A 17 -10.89 23.21 10.00
CA ALA A 17 -10.93 23.63 8.60
C ALA A 17 -10.99 22.42 7.65
N GLN A 18 -10.16 21.40 7.90
CA GLN A 18 -10.16 20.14 7.14
C GLN A 18 -11.50 19.38 7.26
N LEU A 19 -12.12 19.39 8.44
CA LEU A 19 -13.45 18.81 8.64
C LEU A 19 -14.55 19.57 7.90
N ARG A 20 -14.52 20.91 7.91
CA ARG A 20 -15.46 21.74 7.15
C ARG A 20 -15.34 21.49 5.65
N LEU A 21 -14.12 21.41 5.13
CA LEU A 21 -13.86 21.09 3.73
C LEU A 21 -14.42 19.70 3.36
N SER A 22 -14.18 18.69 4.21
CA SER A 22 -14.73 17.34 4.00
C SER A 22 -16.26 17.35 3.95
N ALA A 23 -16.93 18.10 4.85
CA ALA A 23 -18.39 18.21 4.87
C ALA A 23 -18.93 18.90 3.61
N GLN A 24 -18.24 19.94 3.13
CA GLN A 24 -18.59 20.62 1.88
C GLN A 24 -18.51 19.68 0.68
N VAL A 25 -17.41 18.91 0.58
CA VAL A 25 -17.22 17.92 -0.49
C VAL A 25 -18.30 16.85 -0.49
N VAL A 26 -18.70 16.35 0.69
CA VAL A 26 -19.82 15.40 0.81
C VAL A 26 -21.11 16.00 0.25
N ALA A 27 -21.42 17.27 0.55
CA ALA A 27 -22.61 17.94 0.06
C ALA A 27 -22.58 18.14 -1.48
N ASP A 28 -21.42 18.48 -2.04
CA ASP A 28 -21.25 18.67 -3.47
C ASP A 28 -21.31 17.35 -4.24
N LEU A 29 -20.68 16.30 -3.71
CA LEU A 29 -20.77 14.96 -4.27
C LEU A 29 -22.19 14.38 -4.15
N ARG A 30 -22.96 14.71 -3.11
CA ARG A 30 -24.38 14.33 -3.02
C ARG A 30 -25.21 14.96 -4.14
N ARG A 31 -24.89 16.20 -4.54
CA ARG A 31 -25.54 16.85 -5.68
C ARG A 31 -25.15 16.17 -6.99
N ALA A 32 -23.86 15.89 -7.19
CA ALA A 32 -23.36 15.16 -8.36
C ALA A 32 -23.92 13.74 -8.46
N TRP A 33 -24.11 13.05 -7.32
CA TRP A 33 -24.60 11.67 -7.26
C TRP A 33 -25.96 11.47 -7.93
N ARG A 34 -26.79 12.53 -8.01
CA ARG A 34 -28.09 12.49 -8.71
C ARG A 34 -27.98 12.23 -10.22
N ILE A 35 -26.78 12.39 -10.80
CA ILE A 35 -26.51 12.05 -12.20
C ILE A 35 -26.50 10.54 -12.41
N LEU A 36 -26.06 9.76 -11.41
CA LEU A 36 -26.04 8.30 -11.49
C LEU A 36 -27.47 7.74 -11.43
N ALA A 37 -27.90 7.12 -12.53
CA ALA A 37 -29.15 6.38 -12.59
C ALA A 37 -28.84 4.88 -12.53
N PHE A 38 -29.39 4.17 -11.53
CA PHE A 38 -29.07 2.76 -11.31
C PHE A 38 -29.36 1.87 -12.53
N GLN A 39 -30.49 2.10 -13.20
CA GLN A 39 -30.89 1.33 -14.38
C GLN A 39 -30.02 1.64 -15.62
N ARG A 40 -29.20 2.70 -15.57
CA ARG A 40 -28.34 3.17 -16.66
C ARG A 40 -26.94 3.53 -16.15
N LEU A 41 -26.38 2.73 -15.24
CA LEU A 41 -25.09 3.04 -14.62
C LEU A 41 -23.96 3.16 -15.63
N ASP A 42 -23.96 2.34 -16.69
CA ASP A 42 -22.90 2.38 -17.70
C ASP A 42 -22.91 3.67 -18.52
N GLU A 43 -24.10 4.20 -18.82
CA GLU A 43 -24.29 5.47 -19.52
C GLU A 43 -24.05 6.67 -18.60
N THR A 44 -24.44 6.59 -17.33
CA THR A 44 -24.45 7.73 -16.40
C THR A 44 -23.18 7.89 -15.57
N GLN A 45 -22.31 6.87 -15.49
CA GLN A 45 -21.05 6.95 -14.74
C GLN A 45 -20.04 7.96 -15.33
N GLY A 46 -19.98 8.10 -16.66
CA GLY A 46 -19.10 9.07 -17.32
C GLY A 46 -19.49 10.52 -17.01
N PRO A 47 -20.75 10.93 -17.29
CA PRO A 47 -21.26 12.26 -16.93
C PRO A 47 -21.14 12.57 -15.43
N TRP A 48 -21.34 11.57 -14.56
CA TRP A 48 -21.14 11.76 -13.12
C TRP A 48 -19.68 12.06 -12.78
N LEU A 49 -18.71 11.33 -13.33
CA LEU A 49 -17.28 11.57 -13.10
C LEU A 49 -16.83 12.95 -13.59
N GLN A 50 -17.36 13.42 -14.72
CA GLN A 50 -17.08 14.77 -15.25
C GLN A 50 -17.45 15.89 -14.27
N VAL A 51 -18.36 15.63 -13.33
CA VAL A 51 -18.74 16.57 -12.27
C VAL A 51 -18.01 16.25 -10.96
N ALA A 52 -17.89 14.98 -10.59
CA ALA A 52 -17.33 14.58 -9.30
C ALA A 52 -15.81 14.79 -9.21
N VAL A 53 -15.05 14.51 -10.27
CA VAL A 53 -13.57 14.60 -10.24
C VAL A 53 -13.09 16.04 -10.04
N PRO A 54 -13.60 17.06 -10.77
CA PRO A 54 -13.18 18.45 -10.54
C PRO A 54 -13.49 18.98 -9.13
N VAL A 55 -14.58 18.51 -8.50
CA VAL A 55 -14.91 18.85 -7.09
C VAL A 55 -13.81 18.32 -6.16
N ILE A 56 -13.35 17.10 -6.38
CA ILE A 56 -12.30 16.47 -5.55
C ILE A 56 -10.95 17.14 -5.81
N GLU A 57 -10.62 17.44 -7.06
CA GLU A 57 -9.38 18.12 -7.45
C GLU A 57 -9.28 19.51 -6.79
N ALA A 58 -10.33 20.34 -6.92
CA ALA A 58 -10.36 21.64 -6.29
C ALA A 58 -10.26 21.56 -4.76
N ALA A 59 -10.97 20.61 -4.14
CA ALA A 59 -10.90 20.41 -2.70
C ALA A 59 -9.54 19.84 -2.24
N HIS A 60 -8.90 18.99 -3.04
CA HIS A 60 -7.55 18.47 -2.76
C HIS A 60 -6.53 19.62 -2.73
N MET A 61 -6.63 20.57 -3.67
CA MET A 61 -5.83 21.79 -3.67
C MET A 61 -6.12 22.68 -2.46
N GLN A 62 -7.41 22.90 -2.14
CA GLN A 62 -7.79 23.70 -0.96
C GLN A 62 -7.30 23.06 0.36
N SER A 63 -7.28 21.73 0.43
CA SER A 63 -6.72 20.98 1.56
C SER A 63 -5.22 21.23 1.72
N GLN A 64 -4.47 21.32 0.62
CA GLN A 64 -3.05 21.70 0.64
C GLN A 64 -2.85 23.13 1.13
N GLU A 65 -3.64 24.09 0.65
CA GLU A 65 -3.56 25.49 1.07
C GLU A 65 -3.81 25.66 2.57
N ILE A 66 -4.86 25.01 3.09
CA ILE A 66 -5.17 24.99 4.52
C ILE A 66 -3.99 24.44 5.34
N SER A 67 -3.39 23.35 4.87
CA SER A 67 -2.20 22.76 5.53
C SER A 67 -0.96 23.62 5.40
N ALA A 68 -0.74 24.27 4.26
CA ALA A 68 0.42 25.12 4.02
C ALA A 68 0.44 26.29 5.00
N GLN A 69 -0.67 27.03 5.07
CA GLN A 69 -0.82 28.14 6.01
C GLN A 69 -0.64 27.68 7.46
N TYR A 70 -1.28 26.56 7.82
CA TYR A 70 -1.15 25.98 9.15
C TYR A 70 0.30 25.69 9.53
N VAL A 71 1.07 24.99 8.68
CA VAL A 71 2.45 24.60 9.02
C VAL A 71 3.34 25.83 9.23
N GLN A 72 3.12 26.91 8.48
CA GLN A 72 3.89 28.15 8.64
C GLN A 72 3.57 28.86 9.94
N ASP A 73 2.27 29.07 10.21
CA ASP A 73 1.82 29.73 11.41
C ASP A 73 2.23 28.93 12.65
N PHE A 74 2.11 27.59 12.55
CA PHE A 74 2.50 26.67 13.60
C PHE A 74 4.01 26.75 13.84
N ARG A 75 4.82 26.73 12.79
CA ARG A 75 6.27 26.86 12.90
C ARG A 75 6.69 28.22 13.48
N ALA A 76 6.06 29.31 13.06
CA ALA A 76 6.34 30.64 13.60
C ALA A 76 5.95 30.74 15.08
N ALA A 77 4.88 30.05 15.50
CA ALA A 77 4.45 30.00 16.89
C ALA A 77 5.38 29.14 17.76
N GLU A 78 5.81 27.97 17.26
CA GLU A 78 6.61 27.01 18.03
C GLU A 78 8.11 27.33 18.01
N ARG A 79 8.60 27.92 16.92
CA ARG A 79 10.02 28.22 16.68
C ARG A 79 10.18 29.63 16.06
N PRO A 80 9.83 30.71 16.79
CA PRO A 80 9.83 32.09 16.27
C PRO A 80 11.21 32.58 15.84
N GLU A 81 12.29 31.95 16.31
CA GLU A 81 13.67 32.25 15.95
C GLU A 81 14.06 31.74 14.54
N LEU A 82 13.26 30.84 13.96
CA LEU A 82 13.55 30.24 12.67
C LEU A 82 12.93 31.06 11.52
N ARG A 83 13.69 31.23 10.44
CA ARG A 83 13.19 31.87 9.21
C ARG A 83 12.04 31.07 8.59
N PRO A 84 11.00 31.71 8.01
CA PRO A 84 9.94 31.01 7.31
C PRO A 84 10.47 30.06 6.25
N ILE A 85 9.81 28.92 6.07
CA ILE A 85 10.09 28.01 4.97
C ILE A 85 9.60 28.71 3.70
N PRO A 86 10.41 28.88 2.65
CA PRO A 86 9.91 29.41 1.39
C PRO A 86 9.19 28.30 0.61
N TRP A 87 7.89 28.46 0.34
CA TRP A 87 7.13 27.64 -0.61
C TRP A 87 6.56 28.53 -1.73
N VAL A 88 6.15 27.91 -2.84
CA VAL A 88 5.44 28.61 -3.92
C VAL A 88 3.96 28.53 -3.60
N GLU A 89 3.30 29.67 -3.43
CA GLU A 89 1.85 29.70 -3.40
C GLU A 89 1.32 29.02 -4.67
N PRO A 90 0.38 28.07 -4.58
CA PRO A 90 -0.30 27.59 -5.76
C PRO A 90 -0.90 28.83 -6.43
N VAL A 91 -0.44 29.11 -7.66
CA VAL A 91 -1.08 30.14 -8.47
C VAL A 91 -2.54 29.76 -8.51
N ARG A 92 -3.41 30.61 -7.95
CA ARG A 92 -4.84 30.54 -8.22
C ARG A 92 -4.95 30.53 -9.74
N THR A 93 -5.13 29.37 -10.35
CA THR A 93 -5.88 29.30 -11.59
C THR A 93 -7.25 29.80 -11.17
N VAL A 94 -7.41 31.11 -11.34
CA VAL A 94 -8.67 31.81 -11.24
C VAL A 94 -9.67 30.87 -11.87
N LEU A 95 -10.60 30.36 -11.06
CA LEU A 95 -11.80 29.73 -11.57
C LEU A 95 -12.45 30.82 -12.42
N ARG A 96 -12.14 30.80 -13.71
CA ARG A 96 -12.99 31.13 -14.84
C ARG A 96 -14.32 31.79 -14.46
N GLU A 97 -14.26 33.02 -13.96
CA GLU A 97 -15.45 33.85 -13.74
C GLU A 97 -15.81 34.69 -14.98
N ASP A 98 -14.95 34.75 -16.02
CA ASP A 98 -15.21 35.57 -17.22
C ASP A 98 -15.33 34.80 -18.54
N ARG A 99 -15.66 33.51 -18.53
CA ARG A 99 -16.05 32.82 -19.77
C ARG A 99 -17.49 32.34 -19.66
N ALA A 100 -18.41 33.23 -20.06
CA ALA A 100 -19.74 32.86 -20.49
C ALA A 100 -19.66 31.55 -21.30
N PRO A 101 -20.51 30.56 -21.03
CA PRO A 101 -20.47 29.30 -21.75
C PRO A 101 -20.59 29.59 -23.24
N ALA A 102 -19.62 29.11 -24.03
CA ALA A 102 -19.78 29.10 -25.47
C ALA A 102 -21.08 28.33 -25.78
N PRO A 103 -21.99 28.89 -26.59
CA PRO A 103 -23.22 28.18 -26.94
C PRO A 103 -22.85 26.85 -27.57
N VAL A 104 -23.38 25.78 -26.99
CA VAL A 104 -23.31 24.43 -27.55
C VAL A 104 -24.08 24.46 -28.89
N PRO A 105 -23.49 24.04 -30.02
CA PRO A 105 -24.26 23.92 -31.24
C PRO A 105 -25.31 22.83 -31.06
N VAL A 106 -26.57 23.24 -31.03
CA VAL A 106 -27.72 22.35 -31.20
C VAL A 106 -27.65 21.83 -32.64
N PRO A 107 -27.70 20.52 -32.90
CA PRO A 107 -27.85 20.06 -34.28
C PRO A 107 -29.22 20.55 -34.78
N GLU A 108 -29.18 21.49 -35.72
CA GLU A 108 -30.39 21.92 -36.44
C GLU A 108 -30.98 20.70 -37.15
N SER A 109 -32.19 20.34 -36.70
CA SER A 109 -33.13 19.54 -37.46
C SER A 109 -33.45 20.27 -38.77
N THR A 110 -32.70 19.99 -39.83
CA THR A 110 -33.14 20.28 -41.19
C THR A 110 -33.89 19.07 -41.72
N ALA A 111 -35.08 18.83 -41.19
CA ALA A 111 -36.12 18.19 -41.99
C ALA A 111 -36.45 19.16 -43.14
N LYS A 112 -36.04 18.81 -44.37
CA LYS A 112 -36.62 19.39 -45.59
C LYS A 112 -37.57 18.39 -46.25
N PRO A 113 -38.67 18.88 -46.83
CA PRO A 113 -39.88 18.09 -47.06
C PRO A 113 -39.76 17.20 -48.28
N SER A 114 -40.64 16.20 -48.32
CA SER A 114 -40.80 15.24 -49.39
C SER A 114 -41.12 15.90 -50.74
N THR A 115 -40.44 15.42 -51.78
CA THR A 115 -40.96 15.47 -53.16
C THR A 115 -40.72 14.14 -53.84
N ARG A 116 -41.82 13.57 -54.33
CA ARG A 116 -41.95 12.31 -55.08
C ARG A 116 -41.03 12.26 -56.30
N SER A 117 -40.50 11.07 -56.60
CA SER A 117 -40.57 10.39 -57.92
C SER A 117 -39.99 8.99 -57.77
N ARG A 118 -40.83 7.95 -57.82
CA ARG A 118 -41.27 7.20 -59.01
C ARG A 118 -40.33 6.01 -59.27
N VAL A 119 -40.88 4.85 -58.98
CA VAL A 119 -40.43 3.52 -59.38
C VAL A 119 -40.26 3.44 -60.90
N THR A 120 -39.13 2.94 -61.36
CA THR A 120 -39.06 2.04 -62.53
C THR A 120 -38.02 0.96 -62.28
N ASP A 121 -38.53 -0.26 -62.37
CA ASP A 121 -37.89 -1.55 -62.51
C ASP A 121 -37.09 -1.65 -63.82
N SER A 122 -35.91 -2.27 -63.82
CA SER A 122 -35.30 -2.92 -64.98
C SER A 122 -34.14 -3.82 -64.56
N SER A 123 -34.18 -5.03 -65.09
CA SER A 123 -33.39 -6.19 -64.73
C SER A 123 -32.00 -6.26 -65.40
N GLN A 124 -31.12 -7.07 -64.78
CA GLN A 124 -30.20 -8.04 -65.42
C GLN A 124 -28.76 -7.65 -65.87
N PRO A 125 -27.85 -8.63 -66.07
CA PRO A 125 -26.55 -8.70 -65.37
C PRO A 125 -25.30 -8.77 -66.27
N GLY A 126 -24.12 -8.63 -65.64
CA GLY A 126 -22.84 -9.18 -66.11
C GLY A 126 -22.15 -8.47 -67.28
N GLN A 127 -20.97 -7.88 -67.03
CA GLN A 127 -19.84 -7.96 -67.96
C GLN A 127 -18.53 -7.45 -67.33
N THR A 128 -17.53 -8.32 -67.43
CA THR A 128 -16.10 -8.07 -67.22
C THR A 128 -15.50 -7.51 -68.51
N ALA A 129 -14.67 -6.45 -68.45
CA ALA A 129 -13.48 -6.26 -69.31
C ALA A 129 -12.73 -4.93 -69.06
N ARG A 130 -11.49 -5.09 -68.58
CA ARG A 130 -10.21 -4.39 -68.83
C ARG A 130 -10.15 -3.11 -69.69
N SER A 131 -9.30 -2.16 -69.26
CA SER A 131 -8.25 -1.42 -70.03
C SER A 131 -7.42 -0.53 -69.07
N ARG A 132 -6.16 -0.84 -68.74
CA ARG A 132 -4.83 -0.50 -69.34
C ARG A 132 -4.18 0.84 -68.89
N VAL A 133 -3.02 0.67 -68.18
CA VAL A 133 -1.69 1.35 -68.34
C VAL A 133 -1.61 2.82 -67.85
N ARG A 134 -0.64 3.30 -67.05
CA ARG A 134 0.84 3.18 -67.13
C ARG A 134 1.53 3.50 -65.79
N VAL A 135 2.61 2.76 -65.52
CA VAL A 135 3.63 2.97 -64.47
C VAL A 135 4.80 3.77 -65.05
N THR A 136 5.40 4.65 -64.24
CA THR A 136 6.79 5.09 -64.40
C THR A 136 7.41 5.29 -63.01
N ASP A 137 8.37 4.43 -62.66
CA ASP A 137 9.45 4.71 -61.69
C ASP A 137 10.56 5.52 -62.39
N PRO A 138 11.50 6.11 -61.62
CA PRO A 138 12.79 5.44 -61.53
C PRO A 138 13.45 5.45 -60.13
N GLU A 139 14.44 4.56 -60.06
CA GLU A 139 15.21 3.98 -58.96
C GLU A 139 16.53 4.80 -58.67
N PRO A 140 17.60 4.29 -58.00
CA PRO A 140 18.03 4.78 -56.67
C PRO A 140 19.55 5.12 -56.56
N ALA A 141 20.04 5.17 -55.31
CA ALA A 141 21.42 4.97 -54.82
C ALA A 141 22.29 6.21 -54.56
N GLN A 142 22.88 6.33 -53.35
CA GLN A 142 24.21 5.80 -53.02
C GLN A 142 24.64 6.22 -51.61
N ARG A 143 25.26 5.27 -50.91
CA ARG A 143 25.83 5.35 -49.56
C ARG A 143 27.32 5.10 -49.72
N GLU A 144 28.16 6.07 -49.43
CA GLU A 144 29.61 5.87 -49.35
C GLU A 144 30.20 6.38 -48.03
N SER A 145 31.12 5.56 -47.55
CA SER A 145 31.93 5.62 -46.34
C SER A 145 33.15 6.55 -46.47
N ARG A 146 33.67 7.11 -45.35
CA ARG A 146 35.05 6.88 -44.84
C ARG A 146 35.46 7.75 -43.63
N SER A 147 35.82 7.05 -42.55
CA SER A 147 37.00 7.19 -41.64
C SER A 147 37.49 8.54 -41.05
N ARG A 148 37.51 8.54 -39.69
CA ARG A 148 38.55 8.98 -38.71
C ARG A 148 39.35 10.28 -38.95
N ALA A 149 39.25 11.20 -37.99
CA ALA A 149 40.43 11.86 -37.38
C ALA A 149 40.11 12.38 -35.97
N ARG A 150 41.02 12.08 -35.03
CA ARG A 150 41.10 12.63 -33.67
C ARG A 150 41.90 13.93 -33.76
N VAL A 151 41.33 15.05 -33.32
CA VAL A 151 42.10 16.25 -32.94
C VAL A 151 41.56 16.74 -31.61
N THR A 152 42.46 16.79 -30.65
CA THR A 152 42.32 17.36 -29.32
C THR A 152 42.19 18.86 -29.44
N ASP A 153 41.25 19.47 -28.71
CA ASP A 153 41.51 20.81 -28.21
C ASP A 153 41.12 20.95 -26.75
N ASN A 154 42.13 21.32 -25.97
CA ASN A 154 42.07 21.61 -24.56
C ASN A 154 41.48 23.00 -24.41
N THR A 155 40.27 23.11 -23.88
CA THR A 155 39.85 24.36 -23.25
C THR A 155 39.13 24.02 -21.95
N ALA A 156 39.84 24.27 -20.85
CA ALA A 156 39.30 24.14 -19.50
C ALA A 156 38.07 25.04 -19.35
N PRO A 157 36.88 24.52 -18.99
CA PRO A 157 35.83 25.36 -18.49
C PRO A 157 36.21 25.73 -17.05
N THR A 158 36.67 26.97 -16.92
CA THR A 158 36.86 27.70 -15.67
C THR A 158 35.77 27.37 -14.65
N THR A 159 36.20 26.96 -13.48
CA THR A 159 35.43 26.80 -12.25
C THR A 159 34.70 28.10 -11.91
N ARG A 160 33.45 28.25 -12.38
CA ARG A 160 32.47 29.12 -11.72
C ARG A 160 31.78 28.30 -10.65
N THR A 161 32.36 28.34 -9.45
CA THR A 161 31.74 27.97 -8.19
C THR A 161 30.48 28.81 -8.00
N ARG A 162 29.35 28.41 -8.57
CA ARG A 162 28.03 28.85 -8.11
C ARG A 162 27.60 27.92 -6.99
N SER A 163 28.11 28.21 -5.79
CA SER A 163 27.39 27.89 -4.57
C SER A 163 26.08 28.70 -4.59
N ARG A 164 25.07 28.19 -5.29
CA ARG A 164 23.69 28.56 -5.02
C ARG A 164 23.21 27.56 -4.01
N SER A 165 23.14 27.96 -2.74
CA SER A 165 22.27 27.32 -1.77
C SER A 165 20.89 27.24 -2.41
N ARG A 166 20.53 26.06 -2.96
CA ARG A 166 19.19 25.83 -3.50
C ARG A 166 18.26 25.87 -2.30
N VAL A 167 17.61 27.02 -2.12
CA VAL A 167 16.43 27.13 -1.29
C VAL A 167 15.44 26.10 -1.84
N SER A 168 15.18 25.03 -1.08
CA SER A 168 14.23 23.99 -1.46
C SER A 168 12.82 24.52 -1.24
N VAL A 169 12.14 24.81 -2.33
CA VAL A 169 10.78 25.32 -2.36
C VAL A 169 9.80 24.14 -2.42
N ALA A 170 8.78 24.15 -1.58
CA ALA A 170 7.71 23.15 -1.68
C ALA A 170 6.71 23.56 -2.78
N GLU A 171 6.61 22.73 -3.82
CA GLU A 171 5.60 22.84 -4.88
C GLU A 171 4.29 22.12 -4.47
N PRO A 172 3.13 22.55 -4.99
CA PRO A 172 1.88 21.82 -4.84
C PRO A 172 1.96 20.37 -5.33
N ILE A 173 1.11 19.51 -4.78
CA ILE A 173 1.03 18.10 -5.14
C ILE A 173 -0.20 17.91 -6.04
N GLU A 174 0.00 17.47 -7.28
CA GLU A 174 -1.11 17.24 -8.20
C GLU A 174 -1.90 15.98 -7.81
N LEU A 175 -3.22 16.04 -7.96
CA LEU A 175 -4.09 14.90 -7.77
C LEU A 175 -3.97 13.94 -8.98
N ASP A 176 -3.74 12.66 -8.72
CA ASP A 176 -3.84 11.61 -9.75
C ASP A 176 -5.31 11.42 -10.15
N LEU A 177 -5.72 12.09 -11.23
CA LEU A 177 -7.10 12.11 -11.72
C LEU A 177 -7.57 10.73 -12.18
N ASP A 178 -6.69 9.94 -12.76
CA ASP A 178 -6.98 8.59 -13.25
C ASP A 178 -7.24 7.63 -12.10
N ARG A 179 -6.40 7.66 -11.06
CA ARG A 179 -6.59 6.89 -9.83
C ARG A 179 -7.84 7.35 -9.07
N THR A 180 -8.10 8.65 -9.07
CA THR A 180 -9.31 9.24 -8.47
C THR A 180 -10.57 8.70 -9.16
N ALA A 181 -10.65 8.83 -10.48
CA ALA A 181 -11.78 8.34 -11.27
C ALA A 181 -12.01 6.83 -11.09
N ARG A 182 -10.95 6.02 -11.16
CA ARG A 182 -11.04 4.57 -10.89
C ARG A 182 -11.55 4.29 -9.47
N GLY A 183 -11.03 4.97 -8.47
CA GLY A 183 -11.44 4.82 -7.07
C GLY A 183 -12.93 5.11 -6.88
N LEU A 184 -13.43 6.20 -7.47
CA LEU A 184 -14.84 6.57 -7.45
C LEU A 184 -15.73 5.54 -8.14
N LEU A 185 -15.34 5.04 -9.32
CA LEU A 185 -16.09 4.01 -10.05
C LEU A 185 -16.22 2.72 -9.25
N ILE A 186 -15.10 2.24 -8.69
CA ILE A 186 -15.04 0.99 -7.94
C ILE A 186 -15.90 1.05 -6.67
N THR A 187 -15.83 2.17 -5.95
CA THR A 187 -16.52 2.37 -4.67
C THR A 187 -17.97 2.87 -4.82
N GLY A 188 -18.32 3.44 -5.98
CA GLY A 188 -19.65 3.92 -6.32
C GLY A 188 -20.43 2.95 -7.22
N PRO A 189 -20.58 3.20 -8.53
CA PRO A 189 -21.46 2.43 -9.42
C PRO A 189 -21.15 0.93 -9.46
N VAL A 190 -19.87 0.52 -9.44
CA VAL A 190 -19.49 -0.90 -9.39
C VAL A 190 -19.93 -1.54 -8.07
N ARG A 191 -19.83 -0.80 -6.96
CA ARG A 191 -20.29 -1.27 -5.65
C ARG A 191 -21.80 -1.38 -5.59
N ALA A 192 -22.54 -0.41 -6.14
CA ALA A 192 -24.00 -0.48 -6.22
C ALA A 192 -24.45 -1.77 -6.91
N ARG A 193 -23.85 -2.12 -8.05
CA ARG A 193 -24.10 -3.40 -8.74
C ARG A 193 -23.76 -4.62 -7.89
N LYS A 194 -22.64 -4.60 -7.18
CA LYS A 194 -22.20 -5.72 -6.32
C LYS A 194 -23.11 -5.96 -5.11
N LEU A 195 -23.87 -4.96 -4.67
CA LEU A 195 -24.79 -5.08 -3.53
C LEU A 195 -26.14 -5.71 -3.92
N MET A 196 -26.42 -5.90 -5.21
CA MET A 196 -27.63 -6.59 -5.66
C MET A 196 -27.64 -8.05 -5.18
N PRO A 197 -28.82 -8.62 -4.83
CA PRO A 197 -30.17 -8.11 -5.09
C PRO A 197 -30.77 -7.24 -3.96
N ALA A 198 -29.96 -6.55 -3.14
CA ALA A 198 -30.50 -5.60 -2.16
C ALA A 198 -31.39 -4.52 -2.81
N PRO A 199 -32.33 -3.90 -2.07
CA PRO A 199 -33.13 -2.80 -2.58
C PRO A 199 -32.26 -1.72 -3.25
N GLU A 200 -32.69 -1.22 -4.42
CA GLU A 200 -31.92 -0.26 -5.22
C GLU A 200 -31.51 0.97 -4.39
N THR A 201 -32.43 1.50 -3.59
CA THR A 201 -32.19 2.63 -2.68
C THR A 201 -31.05 2.36 -1.70
N ASP A 202 -31.02 1.16 -1.12
CA ASP A 202 -30.01 0.76 -0.15
C ASP A 202 -28.65 0.53 -0.81
N ALA A 203 -28.66 -0.11 -1.99
CA ALA A 203 -27.46 -0.35 -2.78
C ALA A 203 -26.82 0.98 -3.21
N MET A 204 -27.64 1.92 -3.70
CA MET A 204 -27.19 3.25 -4.12
C MET A 204 -26.72 4.09 -2.93
N GLU A 205 -27.40 4.07 -1.79
CA GLU A 205 -26.97 4.82 -0.60
C GLU A 205 -25.64 4.26 -0.04
N LYS A 206 -25.51 2.94 0.08
CA LYS A 206 -24.25 2.31 0.54
C LYS A 206 -23.10 2.55 -0.42
N ALA A 207 -23.37 2.60 -1.72
CA ALA A 207 -22.38 2.96 -2.74
C ALA A 207 -22.01 4.45 -2.65
N PHE A 208 -22.97 5.35 -2.44
CA PHE A 208 -22.71 6.77 -2.21
C PHE A 208 -21.78 6.98 -1.01
N VAL A 209 -22.09 6.34 0.12
CA VAL A 209 -21.28 6.43 1.35
C VAL A 209 -19.85 5.96 1.09
N SER A 210 -19.66 4.83 0.39
CA SER A 210 -18.32 4.32 0.07
C SER A 210 -17.56 5.22 -0.91
N SER A 211 -18.22 5.68 -1.98
CA SER A 211 -17.60 6.57 -2.96
C SER A 211 -17.19 7.91 -2.37
N THR A 212 -18.07 8.50 -1.55
CA THR A 212 -17.80 9.75 -0.86
C THR A 212 -16.72 9.58 0.21
N SER A 213 -16.65 8.43 0.88
CA SER A 213 -15.58 8.14 1.84
C SER A 213 -14.20 8.06 1.15
N ALA A 214 -14.14 7.46 -0.03
CA ALA A 214 -12.92 7.46 -0.84
C ALA A 214 -12.53 8.88 -1.29
N ALA A 215 -13.50 9.68 -1.73
CA ALA A 215 -13.28 11.08 -2.10
C ALA A 215 -12.76 11.93 -0.93
N VAL A 216 -13.39 11.82 0.25
CA VAL A 216 -12.93 12.51 1.47
C VAL A 216 -11.49 12.13 1.82
N ARG A 217 -11.11 10.85 1.66
CA ARG A 217 -9.73 10.44 1.84
C ARG A 217 -8.80 11.12 0.83
N MET A 218 -9.14 11.14 -0.46
CA MET A 218 -8.34 11.78 -1.52
C MET A 218 -8.17 13.29 -1.29
N VAL A 219 -9.21 13.98 -0.82
CA VAL A 219 -9.13 15.39 -0.43
C VAL A 219 -8.20 15.60 0.76
N ALA A 220 -8.35 14.78 1.81
CA ALA A 220 -7.49 14.86 2.99
C ALA A 220 -6.03 14.44 2.71
N GLU A 221 -5.78 13.62 1.69
CA GLU A 221 -4.42 13.29 1.22
C GLU A 221 -3.65 14.54 0.79
N GLY A 222 -4.28 15.52 0.11
CA GLY A 222 -3.59 16.75 -0.29
C GLY A 222 -2.93 17.45 0.89
N GLY A 223 -3.70 17.76 1.93
CA GLY A 223 -3.19 18.39 3.13
C GLY A 223 -2.18 17.53 3.91
N ARG A 224 -2.30 16.20 3.89
CA ARG A 224 -1.36 15.29 4.58
C ARG A 224 -0.03 15.19 3.84
N ASP A 225 -0.08 14.92 2.55
CA ASP A 225 1.10 14.75 1.71
C ASP A 225 1.90 16.06 1.65
N PHE A 226 1.20 17.21 1.63
CA PHE A 226 1.84 18.51 1.69
C PHE A 226 2.52 18.77 3.04
N THR A 227 1.83 18.56 4.17
CA THR A 227 2.45 18.70 5.49
C THR A 227 3.67 17.78 5.64
N GLN A 228 3.57 16.53 5.18
CA GLN A 228 4.70 15.60 5.19
C GLN A 228 5.87 16.13 4.36
N LYS A 229 5.62 16.60 3.13
CA LYS A 229 6.64 17.19 2.26
C LYS A 229 7.35 18.37 2.93
N ILE A 230 6.60 19.26 3.59
CA ILE A 230 7.17 20.41 4.31
C ILE A 230 8.02 19.96 5.50
N VAL A 231 7.51 19.04 6.33
CA VAL A 231 8.25 18.50 7.48
C VAL A 231 9.56 17.88 7.02
N GLU A 232 9.55 17.09 5.94
CA GLU A 232 10.75 16.45 5.40
C GLU A 232 11.80 17.49 4.96
N LEU A 233 11.37 18.61 4.36
CA LEU A 233 12.25 19.71 3.93
C LEU A 233 12.77 20.57 5.09
N ASP A 234 12.01 20.71 6.17
CA ASP A 234 12.36 21.58 7.30
C ASP A 234 13.36 20.90 8.23
N ARG A 235 14.64 21.28 8.16
CA ARG A 235 15.73 20.66 8.96
C ARG A 235 15.47 20.65 10.47
N GLU A 236 14.67 21.59 10.96
CA GLU A 236 14.38 21.74 12.39
C GLU A 236 13.22 20.88 12.85
N ALA A 237 12.38 20.39 11.92
CA ALA A 237 11.34 19.45 12.24
C ALA A 237 11.93 18.05 12.49
N LEU A 238 11.54 17.42 13.58
CA LEU A 238 11.89 16.05 13.96
C LEU A 238 11.01 15.02 13.25
N GLY A 239 9.77 15.41 12.93
CA GLY A 239 8.76 14.53 12.39
C GLY A 239 7.36 15.12 12.53
N PHE A 240 6.35 14.26 12.68
CA PHE A 240 4.96 14.65 12.84
C PHE A 240 4.21 13.74 13.82
N ALA A 241 3.13 14.26 14.41
CA ALA A 241 2.15 13.49 15.18
C ALA A 241 0.83 13.43 14.42
N ARG A 242 0.07 12.35 14.62
CA ARG A 242 -1.27 12.19 14.04
C ARG A 242 -2.28 12.95 14.88
N VAL A 243 -3.00 13.88 14.25
CA VAL A 243 -4.14 14.57 14.86
C VAL A 243 -5.42 13.92 14.36
N THR A 244 -6.26 13.46 15.28
CA THR A 244 -7.49 12.72 14.95
C THR A 244 -8.72 13.62 14.97
N LYS A 245 -9.82 13.19 14.34
CA LYS A 245 -11.13 13.81 14.60
C LYS A 245 -11.60 13.48 16.03
N ALA A 246 -12.66 14.13 16.53
CA ALA A 246 -13.14 13.93 17.90
C ALA A 246 -13.44 12.45 18.26
N GLU A 247 -14.00 11.70 17.31
CA GLU A 247 -14.35 10.29 17.43
C GLU A 247 -13.66 9.47 16.32
N PRO A 248 -12.35 9.21 16.42
CA PRO A 248 -11.66 8.40 15.42
C PRO A 248 -12.14 6.94 15.47
N CYS A 249 -11.83 6.16 14.43
CA CYS A 249 -11.93 4.71 14.58
C CYS A 249 -10.82 4.21 15.52
N TRP A 250 -11.01 3.03 16.12
CA TRP A 250 -10.02 2.42 17.02
C TRP A 250 -8.63 2.37 16.39
N PHE A 251 -8.52 2.09 15.09
CA PHE A 251 -7.23 1.99 14.43
C PHE A 251 -6.53 3.35 14.30
N CYS A 252 -7.27 4.43 14.04
CA CYS A 252 -6.69 5.78 14.03
C CYS A 252 -6.30 6.23 15.44
N ALA A 253 -7.06 5.86 16.48
CA ALA A 253 -6.70 6.11 17.87
C ALA A 253 -5.41 5.37 18.26
N MET A 254 -5.28 4.11 17.84
CA MET A 254 -4.09 3.29 18.02
C MET A 254 -2.87 3.91 17.33
N LEU A 255 -3.01 4.38 16.09
CA LEU A 255 -1.90 5.04 15.41
C LEU A 255 -1.54 6.39 16.03
N ALA A 256 -2.52 7.11 16.59
CA ALA A 256 -2.26 8.34 17.32
C ALA A 256 -1.49 8.06 18.62
N SER A 257 -1.80 6.97 19.33
CA SER A 257 -1.15 6.60 20.60
C SER A 257 0.36 6.35 20.48
N LEU A 258 0.88 6.13 19.28
CA LEU A 258 2.32 6.08 19.01
C LEU A 258 3.02 7.41 19.29
N GLY A 259 2.29 8.53 19.23
CA GLY A 259 2.84 9.87 19.42
C GLY A 259 3.67 10.33 18.23
N ALA A 260 4.92 10.72 18.51
CA ALA A 260 5.84 11.24 17.51
C ALA A 260 6.26 10.17 16.50
N VAL A 261 6.08 10.48 15.22
CA VAL A 261 6.69 9.74 14.11
C VAL A 261 7.83 10.58 13.57
N TYR A 262 9.04 10.04 13.60
CA TYR A 262 10.24 10.75 13.14
C TYR A 262 10.45 10.62 11.63
N LYS A 263 11.21 11.54 11.05
CA LYS A 263 11.59 11.52 9.63
C LYS A 263 12.19 10.18 9.20
N GLY A 264 11.93 9.80 7.96
CA GLY A 264 12.33 8.49 7.43
C GLY A 264 11.55 7.29 8.01
N GLN A 265 10.66 7.49 8.99
CA GLN A 265 9.68 6.48 9.38
C GLN A 265 8.44 6.62 8.49
N THR A 266 7.94 5.49 8.01
CA THR A 266 6.92 5.43 6.96
C THR A 266 5.48 5.53 7.48
N SER A 267 5.23 6.30 8.53
CA SER A 267 3.90 6.39 9.15
C SER A 267 2.87 7.22 8.38
N PHE A 268 3.16 7.66 7.12
CA PHE A 268 2.20 8.10 6.06
C PHE A 268 2.23 7.35 4.70
N SER A 269 3.06 6.31 4.49
CA SER A 269 3.10 5.59 3.20
C SER A 269 1.98 4.54 3.05
N SER A 270 1.27 4.59 1.91
CA SER A 270 0.22 3.65 1.46
C SER A 270 -1.20 3.87 1.99
N THR A 271 -2.17 3.73 1.09
CA THR A 271 -3.60 3.91 1.34
C THR A 271 -4.29 2.56 1.15
N ASP A 272 -5.01 2.06 2.16
CA ASP A 272 -5.79 0.83 2.02
C ASP A 272 -7.16 1.02 2.66
N ALA A 273 -8.21 0.69 1.89
CA ALA A 273 -9.59 0.67 2.36
C ALA A 273 -9.84 -0.34 3.50
N ARG A 274 -8.93 -1.29 3.74
CA ARG A 274 -9.08 -2.38 4.74
C ARG A 274 -7.84 -2.68 5.60
N TYR A 275 -6.88 -1.77 5.71
CA TYR A 275 -5.77 -1.89 6.66
C TYR A 275 -4.88 -3.15 6.53
N THR A 276 -4.60 -3.67 5.34
CA THR A 276 -3.61 -4.74 5.17
C THR A 276 -2.17 -4.17 5.31
N GLY A 277 -1.23 -4.90 5.94
CA GLY A 277 0.19 -4.49 6.10
C GLY A 277 0.76 -4.34 7.54
N GLY A 278 2.06 -4.09 7.69
CA GLY A 278 2.84 -4.19 8.94
C GLY A 278 3.03 -2.92 9.80
N GLY A 279 2.15 -1.93 9.74
CA GLY A 279 2.19 -0.79 10.68
C GLY A 279 3.08 0.40 10.28
N THR A 280 3.27 0.59 8.98
CA THR A 280 3.56 1.90 8.38
C THR A 280 2.19 2.51 8.01
N ALA A 281 2.03 3.82 7.87
CA ALA A 281 0.71 4.48 7.84
C ALA A 281 -0.41 3.75 7.13
N LYS A 282 -1.60 3.84 7.70
CA LYS A 282 -2.79 3.47 6.94
C LYS A 282 -3.85 4.53 7.14
N VAL A 283 -4.13 5.27 6.07
CA VAL A 283 -5.36 6.05 5.95
C VAL A 283 -6.40 5.19 5.23
N HIS A 284 -7.62 5.20 5.75
CA HIS A 284 -8.75 4.47 5.20
C HIS A 284 -9.75 5.44 4.57
N ASP A 285 -10.70 4.92 3.78
CA ASP A 285 -11.79 5.71 3.25
C ASP A 285 -12.59 6.35 4.40
N GLY A 286 -12.83 7.66 4.33
CA GLY A 286 -13.48 8.45 5.38
C GLY A 286 -12.56 8.89 6.53
N CYS A 287 -11.25 8.62 6.44
CA CYS A 287 -10.27 9.07 7.43
C CYS A 287 -10.04 10.58 7.36
N GLN A 288 -10.38 11.28 8.44
CA GLN A 288 -10.24 12.74 8.59
C GLN A 288 -9.09 13.12 9.54
N CYS A 289 -8.11 12.23 9.72
CA CYS A 289 -6.91 12.55 10.50
C CYS A 289 -5.98 13.47 9.70
N THR A 290 -5.34 14.40 10.41
CA THR A 290 -4.34 15.36 9.90
C THR A 290 -2.99 15.15 10.58
N LEU A 291 -2.05 16.05 10.31
CA LEU A 291 -0.66 15.99 10.76
C LEU A 291 -0.27 17.25 11.51
N GLU A 292 0.36 17.09 12.67
CA GLU A 292 1.00 18.18 13.42
C GLU A 292 2.54 18.03 13.35
N PRO A 293 3.29 19.03 12.88
CA PRO A 293 4.76 19.03 12.93
C PRO A 293 5.32 18.92 14.36
N ILE A 294 6.47 18.26 14.51
CA ILE A 294 7.17 18.12 15.79
C ILE A 294 8.52 18.84 15.70
N TYR A 295 8.70 19.82 16.59
CA TYR A 295 9.97 20.56 16.75
C TYR A 295 10.70 20.28 18.06
N ASP A 296 10.02 19.61 18.99
CA ASP A 296 10.49 19.27 20.33
C ASP A 296 9.86 17.92 20.71
N GLU A 297 10.71 16.96 21.07
CA GLU A 297 10.33 15.60 21.48
C GLU A 297 9.73 15.55 22.89
N THR A 298 9.97 16.60 23.70
CA THR A 298 9.48 16.69 25.08
C THR A 298 8.09 17.30 25.19
N ALA A 299 7.54 17.82 24.09
CA ALA A 299 6.21 18.41 24.07
C ALA A 299 5.12 17.35 24.31
N ASP A 300 4.04 17.76 24.98
CA ASP A 300 2.90 16.89 25.31
C ASP A 300 2.18 16.33 24.07
N LEU A 301 1.61 15.12 24.20
CA LEU A 301 0.79 14.49 23.15
C LEU A 301 -0.44 15.36 22.84
N PRO A 302 -0.78 15.62 21.56
CA PRO A 302 -1.86 16.52 21.18
C PRO A 302 -3.23 15.91 21.50
N ASP A 303 -4.14 16.74 22.00
CA ASP A 303 -5.56 16.42 22.21
C ASP A 303 -5.77 15.09 22.96
N ARG A 304 -6.71 14.26 22.49
CA ARG A 304 -7.04 12.93 23.04
C ARG A 304 -5.92 11.90 22.83
N THR A 305 -4.80 12.26 22.21
CA THR A 305 -3.71 11.31 21.98
C THR A 305 -3.11 10.81 23.29
N ALA A 306 -3.08 11.65 24.34
CA ALA A 306 -2.70 11.22 25.68
C ALA A 306 -3.67 10.16 26.23
N GLU A 307 -4.98 10.34 26.04
CA GLU A 307 -5.99 9.33 26.43
C GLU A 307 -5.79 8.02 25.64
N PHE A 308 -5.51 8.10 24.34
CA PHE A 308 -5.25 6.91 23.53
C PHE A 308 -3.93 6.24 23.91
N ARG A 309 -2.92 7.01 24.31
CA ARG A 309 -1.65 6.49 24.83
C ARG A 309 -1.87 5.73 26.12
N GLN A 310 -2.57 6.33 27.07
CA GLN A 310 -2.92 5.67 28.33
C GLN A 310 -3.74 4.41 28.08
N LEU A 311 -4.79 4.48 27.24
CA LEU A 311 -5.59 3.32 26.88
C LEU A 311 -4.75 2.22 26.21
N TRP A 312 -3.78 2.57 25.38
CA TRP A 312 -2.84 1.61 24.79
C TRP A 312 -1.98 0.95 25.85
N ASP A 313 -1.32 1.74 26.71
CA ASP A 313 -0.45 1.22 27.77
C ASP A 313 -1.24 0.31 28.74
N ASP A 314 -2.44 0.72 29.13
CA ASP A 314 -3.32 -0.04 30.04
C ASP A 314 -3.84 -1.34 29.40
N SER A 315 -4.31 -1.28 28.14
CA SER A 315 -4.95 -2.43 27.49
C SER A 315 -3.97 -3.43 26.89
N THR A 316 -2.73 -3.02 26.62
CA THR A 316 -1.73 -3.86 25.94
C THR A 316 -0.59 -4.32 26.83
N ALA A 317 -0.70 -4.06 28.14
CA ALA A 317 0.27 -4.51 29.13
C ALA A 317 0.58 -6.01 28.98
N GLY A 318 1.87 -6.33 28.79
CA GLY A 318 2.33 -7.71 28.60
C GLY A 318 2.04 -8.35 27.23
N ALA A 319 1.30 -7.66 26.35
CA ALA A 319 0.96 -8.10 25.01
C ALA A 319 1.82 -7.42 23.93
N SER A 320 1.90 -8.02 22.75
CA SER A 320 2.60 -7.41 21.61
C SER A 320 1.98 -7.80 20.26
N GLY A 321 2.34 -7.07 19.21
CA GLY A 321 1.90 -7.38 17.84
C GLY A 321 0.37 -7.41 17.68
N HIS A 322 -0.14 -8.51 17.12
CA HIS A 322 -1.57 -8.66 16.84
C HIS A 322 -2.42 -8.70 18.12
N GLU A 323 -1.91 -9.33 19.19
CA GLU A 323 -2.62 -9.45 20.46
C GLU A 323 -2.87 -8.07 21.09
N ALA A 324 -1.82 -7.23 21.17
CA ALA A 324 -1.93 -5.85 21.61
C ALA A 324 -2.95 -5.05 20.78
N THR A 325 -2.97 -5.27 19.47
CA THR A 325 -3.93 -4.61 18.57
C THR A 325 -5.38 -5.00 18.87
N VAL A 326 -5.64 -6.28 19.15
CA VAL A 326 -6.97 -6.80 19.49
C VAL A 326 -7.43 -6.27 20.85
N LEU A 327 -6.56 -6.31 21.86
CA LEU A 327 -6.86 -5.82 23.21
C LEU A 327 -7.16 -4.32 23.21
N PHE A 328 -6.34 -3.52 22.52
CA PHE A 328 -6.59 -2.10 22.36
C PHE A 328 -7.94 -1.82 21.69
N ARG A 329 -8.25 -2.54 20.60
CA ARG A 329 -9.54 -2.39 19.92
C ARG A 329 -10.71 -2.67 20.86
N ARG A 330 -10.66 -3.75 21.65
CA ARG A 330 -11.72 -4.09 22.60
C ARG A 330 -11.88 -3.01 23.66
N ALA A 331 -10.77 -2.53 24.23
CA ALA A 331 -10.78 -1.46 25.21
C ALA A 331 -11.38 -0.17 24.64
N TYR A 332 -10.97 0.22 23.42
CA TYR A 332 -11.49 1.39 22.72
C TYR A 332 -13.00 1.31 22.43
N GLU A 333 -13.48 0.13 22.05
CA GLU A 333 -14.90 -0.11 21.73
C GLU A 333 -15.75 -0.41 22.98
N GLY A 334 -15.17 -0.45 24.18
CA GLY A 334 -15.86 -0.79 25.43
C GLY A 334 -16.31 -2.26 25.50
N ARG A 335 -15.55 -3.17 24.88
CA ARG A 335 -15.87 -4.61 24.73
C ARG A 335 -14.82 -5.51 25.40
N THR A 336 -14.23 -5.06 26.51
CA THR A 336 -13.25 -5.84 27.30
C THR A 336 -13.86 -7.12 27.85
N GLN A 337 -13.04 -8.18 27.99
CA GLN A 337 -13.41 -9.47 28.61
C GLN A 337 -12.76 -9.63 29.98
N GLU A 338 -13.26 -10.54 30.83
CA GLU A 338 -12.85 -10.73 32.25
C GLU A 338 -11.33 -10.86 32.49
N ASN A 339 -10.57 -11.29 31.46
CA ASN A 339 -9.11 -11.45 31.52
C ASN A 339 -8.32 -10.42 30.68
N ASP A 340 -9.00 -9.47 30.02
CA ASP A 340 -8.33 -8.43 29.24
C ASP A 340 -7.68 -7.41 30.21
N PRO A 341 -6.43 -6.95 29.99
CA PRO A 341 -5.73 -6.05 30.93
C PRO A 341 -6.49 -4.77 31.29
N ALA A 342 -7.31 -4.25 30.36
CA ALA A 342 -8.13 -3.06 30.56
C ALA A 342 -9.54 -3.33 31.14
N HIS A 343 -9.90 -4.58 31.45
CA HIS A 343 -11.20 -4.89 32.04
C HIS A 343 -11.25 -4.41 33.51
N PRO A 344 -12.35 -3.79 33.96
CA PRO A 344 -12.44 -3.22 35.32
C PRO A 344 -12.16 -4.22 36.44
N ASP A 345 -12.56 -5.47 36.23
CA ASP A 345 -12.43 -6.56 37.22
C ASP A 345 -11.13 -7.37 37.07
N THR A 346 -10.29 -7.09 36.07
CA THR A 346 -8.98 -7.75 35.95
C THR A 346 -8.05 -7.22 37.04
N PRO A 347 -7.45 -8.09 37.87
CA PRO A 347 -6.48 -7.67 38.87
C PRO A 347 -5.31 -6.95 38.21
N LYS A 348 -5.05 -5.68 38.59
CA LYS A 348 -3.93 -4.90 38.06
C LYS A 348 -2.61 -5.49 38.55
N GLU A 349 -1.62 -5.61 37.67
CA GLU A 349 -0.29 -6.11 38.06
C GLU A 349 0.30 -5.28 39.21
N PRO A 350 1.04 -5.90 40.15
CA PRO A 350 1.73 -5.19 41.22
C PRO A 350 2.77 -4.22 40.64
N GLU A 351 3.12 -3.20 41.43
CA GLU A 351 3.99 -2.10 41.02
C GLU A 351 5.30 -2.62 40.39
N LYS A 352 5.70 -2.01 39.27
CA LYS A 352 6.93 -2.37 38.53
C LYS A 352 8.11 -2.21 39.49
N ASP A 353 8.89 -3.28 39.65
CA ASP A 353 10.03 -3.45 40.59
C ASP A 353 9.71 -3.94 42.02
N SER A 354 8.44 -4.15 42.36
CA SER A 354 8.08 -4.87 43.58
C SER A 354 8.59 -6.32 43.57
N ASP A 355 8.83 -6.89 44.75
CA ASP A 355 9.25 -8.29 44.87
C ASP A 355 8.17 -9.25 44.37
N GLU A 356 6.89 -8.85 44.47
CA GLU A 356 5.74 -9.56 43.91
C GLU A 356 5.79 -9.57 42.38
N TYR A 357 6.06 -8.42 41.73
CA TYR A 357 6.23 -8.33 40.28
C TYR A 357 7.41 -9.16 39.79
N LYS A 358 8.57 -9.09 40.46
CA LYS A 358 9.77 -9.86 40.11
C LYS A 358 9.52 -11.36 40.20
N ARG A 359 8.76 -11.80 41.22
CA ARG A 359 8.37 -13.20 41.41
C ARG A 359 7.42 -13.67 40.31
N ALA A 360 6.34 -12.94 40.02
CA ALA A 360 5.39 -13.28 38.95
C ALA A 360 6.07 -13.29 37.57
N LEU A 361 6.96 -12.33 37.30
CA LEU A 361 7.75 -12.27 36.08
C LEU A 361 8.67 -13.50 35.95
N ALA A 362 9.30 -13.92 37.04
CA ALA A 362 10.16 -15.09 37.06
C ALA A 362 9.38 -16.41 36.86
N GLU A 363 8.18 -16.56 37.44
CA GLU A 363 7.31 -17.73 37.20
C GLU A 363 6.94 -17.86 35.72
N ARG A 364 6.70 -16.75 35.04
CA ARG A 364 6.33 -16.71 33.62
C ARG A 364 7.52 -16.97 32.68
N LEU A 365 8.67 -16.35 32.94
CA LEU A 365 9.79 -16.32 32.00
C LEU A 365 10.81 -17.45 32.19
N LEU A 366 10.96 -17.99 33.41
CA LEU A 366 11.94 -19.03 33.69
C LEU A 366 11.78 -20.29 32.80
N PRO A 367 10.57 -20.86 32.62
CA PRO A 367 10.39 -22.03 31.75
C PRO A 367 10.78 -21.76 30.29
N LYS A 368 10.56 -20.53 29.82
CA LYS A 368 10.91 -20.11 28.46
C LYS A 368 12.42 -20.05 28.28
N PHE A 369 13.15 -19.41 29.20
CA PHE A 369 14.61 -19.35 29.13
C PHE A 369 15.27 -20.72 29.26
N GLU A 370 14.76 -21.60 30.13
CA GLU A 370 15.25 -22.98 30.27
C GLU A 370 15.03 -23.78 28.97
N SER A 371 13.85 -23.63 28.34
CA SER A 371 13.59 -24.25 27.04
C SER A 371 14.49 -23.71 25.92
N GLN A 372 14.70 -22.38 25.87
CA GLN A 372 15.56 -21.76 24.86
C GLN A 372 17.02 -22.15 25.04
N LEU A 373 17.51 -22.22 26.28
CA LEU A 373 18.86 -22.72 26.58
C LEU A 373 19.01 -24.18 26.13
N LYS A 374 18.01 -25.03 26.39
CA LYS A 374 18.02 -26.43 25.93
C LYS A 374 18.10 -26.52 24.41
N THR A 375 17.36 -25.67 23.69
CA THR A 375 17.45 -25.59 22.22
C THR A 375 18.82 -25.11 21.75
N LEU A 376 19.37 -24.05 22.35
CA LEU A 376 20.70 -23.51 21.98
C LEU A 376 21.81 -24.56 22.12
N LEU A 377 21.78 -25.34 23.21
CA LEU A 377 22.72 -26.44 23.44
C LEU A 377 22.48 -27.61 22.47
N ALA A 378 21.22 -27.95 22.19
CA ALA A 378 20.87 -28.98 21.21
C ALA A 378 21.30 -28.62 19.78
N ASP A 379 21.29 -27.33 19.44
CA ASP A 379 21.76 -26.79 18.17
C ASP A 379 23.30 -26.72 18.07
N GLY A 380 24.03 -27.27 19.05
CA GLY A 380 25.49 -27.38 19.06
C GLY A 380 26.22 -26.06 19.36
N ARG A 381 25.55 -25.08 19.97
CA ARG A 381 26.21 -23.85 20.41
C ARG A 381 27.16 -24.16 21.58
N GLY A 382 28.37 -23.62 21.49
CA GLY A 382 29.37 -23.74 22.55
C GLY A 382 28.89 -23.16 23.87
N GLU A 383 29.31 -23.78 24.96
CA GLU A 383 29.04 -23.38 26.35
C GLU A 383 29.40 -21.91 26.63
N ASP A 384 30.46 -21.43 25.98
CA ASP A 384 30.96 -20.05 26.12
C ASP A 384 30.38 -19.08 25.08
N SER A 385 29.38 -19.51 24.30
CA SER A 385 28.74 -18.62 23.34
C SER A 385 27.89 -17.57 24.06
N GLU A 386 27.94 -16.34 23.55
CA GLU A 386 27.20 -15.20 24.09
C GLU A 386 25.71 -15.49 24.34
N PRO A 387 24.97 -16.21 23.46
CA PRO A 387 23.58 -16.59 23.74
C PRO A 387 23.44 -17.56 24.92
N VAL A 388 24.35 -18.54 25.06
CA VAL A 388 24.32 -19.51 26.17
C VAL A 388 24.63 -18.81 27.49
N ILE A 389 25.64 -17.94 27.52
CA ILE A 389 25.99 -17.12 28.70
C ILE A 389 24.80 -16.24 29.10
N TYR A 390 24.17 -15.56 28.14
CA TYR A 390 23.00 -14.72 28.38
C TYR A 390 21.84 -15.52 28.99
N HIS A 391 21.48 -16.66 28.41
CA HIS A 391 20.35 -17.46 28.90
C HIS A 391 20.63 -18.04 30.29
N ARG A 392 21.87 -18.46 30.57
CA ARG A 392 22.29 -18.88 31.92
C ARG A 392 22.16 -17.75 32.94
N ALA A 393 22.57 -16.55 32.60
CA ALA A 393 22.45 -15.38 33.48
C ALA A 393 20.97 -15.03 33.75
N GLN A 394 20.10 -15.10 32.74
CA GLN A 394 18.65 -14.88 32.93
C GLN A 394 18.02 -15.99 33.78
N ILE A 395 18.36 -17.26 33.54
CA ILE A 395 17.88 -18.39 34.36
C ILE A 395 18.32 -18.21 35.82
N ALA A 396 19.59 -17.88 36.08
CA ALA A 396 20.08 -17.65 37.43
C ALA A 396 19.30 -16.54 38.15
N ARG A 397 19.11 -15.40 37.48
CA ARG A 397 18.35 -14.25 38.00
C ARG A 397 16.89 -14.61 38.33
N HIS A 398 16.22 -15.35 37.44
CA HIS A 398 14.83 -15.73 37.67
C HIS A 398 14.68 -16.83 38.73
N ARG A 399 15.65 -17.75 38.84
CA ARG A 399 15.67 -18.73 39.94
C ARG A 399 15.89 -18.08 41.28
N GLU A 400 16.77 -17.08 41.36
CA GLU A 400 16.99 -16.26 42.55
C GLU A 400 15.70 -15.52 42.96
N ALA A 401 15.00 -14.90 42.01
CA ALA A 401 13.72 -14.22 42.28
C ALA A 401 12.61 -15.17 42.78
N LEU A 402 12.69 -16.47 42.46
CA LEU A 402 11.77 -17.50 42.97
C LEU A 402 12.27 -18.18 44.26
N GLY A 403 13.50 -17.91 44.70
CA GLY A 403 14.13 -18.60 45.81
C GLY A 403 14.47 -20.08 45.53
N LEU A 404 14.60 -20.46 44.25
CA LEU A 404 14.87 -21.84 43.84
C LEU A 404 16.35 -22.19 43.99
N LYS A 405 16.64 -23.32 44.65
CA LYS A 405 18.01 -23.83 44.80
C LYS A 405 18.52 -24.48 43.49
N PRO A 406 19.85 -24.62 43.30
CA PRO A 406 20.40 -25.37 42.17
C PRO A 406 19.86 -26.81 42.14
N GLY A 407 19.27 -27.21 41.01
CA GLY A 407 18.68 -28.56 40.82
C GLY A 407 17.22 -28.72 41.26
N GLU A 408 16.61 -27.69 41.86
CA GLU A 408 15.19 -27.70 42.22
C GLU A 408 14.31 -27.60 40.96
N LYS A 409 13.23 -28.37 40.88
CA LYS A 409 12.37 -28.37 39.69
C LYS A 409 11.67 -27.02 39.55
N THR A 410 11.71 -26.45 38.35
CA THR A 410 10.95 -25.26 38.00
C THR A 410 9.46 -25.57 38.11
N PRO A 411 8.64 -24.69 38.74
CA PRO A 411 7.19 -24.86 38.76
C PRO A 411 6.66 -25.04 37.33
N GLU A 412 5.79 -26.03 37.12
CA GLU A 412 5.13 -26.22 35.84
C GLU A 412 4.33 -24.96 35.50
N ALA A 413 4.59 -24.37 34.34
CA ALA A 413 3.79 -23.25 33.86
C ALA A 413 2.32 -23.68 33.84
N LYS A 414 1.43 -22.91 34.49
CA LYS A 414 -0.01 -23.07 34.25
C LYS A 414 -0.20 -23.00 32.74
N ALA A 415 -0.76 -24.07 32.17
CA ALA A 415 -0.97 -24.19 30.75
C ALA A 415 -1.89 -23.06 30.25
N GLY A 416 -1.30 -21.94 29.87
CA GLY A 416 -1.90 -21.00 28.94
C GLY A 416 -1.93 -21.69 27.59
N GLY A 417 -3.02 -22.42 27.35
CA GLY A 417 -3.24 -23.20 26.15
C GLY A 417 -2.98 -22.33 24.93
N GLY A 418 -1.88 -22.63 24.23
CA GLY A 418 -1.72 -22.22 22.84
C GLY A 418 -2.86 -22.86 22.05
N SER A 419 -3.83 -22.05 21.68
CA SER A 419 -4.95 -22.44 20.81
C SER A 419 -5.30 -21.24 19.92
N THR A 420 -4.66 -21.16 18.75
CA THR A 420 -5.23 -20.55 17.53
C THR A 420 -6.24 -21.54 16.93
N PRO A 421 -7.28 -21.21 16.10
CA PRO A 421 -7.78 -19.95 15.48
C PRO A 421 -9.36 -19.85 15.49
N PRO A 422 -10.16 -19.20 14.57
CA PRO A 422 -10.11 -17.93 13.76
C PRO A 422 -11.40 -17.01 13.90
N PRO A 423 -11.57 -15.91 13.12
CA PRO A 423 -12.53 -15.99 11.98
C PRO A 423 -12.13 -15.25 10.67
N LYS A 424 -12.20 -16.03 9.58
CA LYS A 424 -12.64 -15.84 8.17
C LYS A 424 -12.42 -14.52 7.40
N ALA A 425 -11.78 -14.71 6.24
CA ALA A 425 -11.74 -13.83 5.09
C ALA A 425 -13.13 -13.45 4.54
N PRO A 426 -13.33 -12.22 4.02
CA PRO A 426 -14.49 -11.90 3.22
C PRO A 426 -14.37 -12.57 1.84
N ARG A 427 -15.43 -13.29 1.47
CA ARG A 427 -15.61 -13.92 0.17
C ARG A 427 -15.64 -12.87 -0.94
N THR A 428 -14.82 -13.05 -1.96
CA THR A 428 -15.10 -12.60 -3.33
C THR A 428 -15.35 -13.81 -4.22
N ARG A 429 -16.11 -13.56 -5.29
CA ARG A 429 -16.74 -14.55 -6.17
C ARG A 429 -15.84 -15.71 -6.51
N SER A 430 -16.39 -16.89 -6.23
CA SER A 430 -16.16 -18.16 -6.92
C SER A 430 -15.55 -17.99 -8.32
N VAL A 431 -14.32 -18.46 -8.46
CA VAL A 431 -13.85 -19.04 -9.72
C VAL A 431 -14.66 -20.32 -9.88
N ALA A 432 -15.58 -20.34 -10.84
CA ALA A 432 -16.42 -21.49 -11.10
C ALA A 432 -15.72 -22.46 -12.05
N SER A 433 -15.61 -23.70 -11.58
CA SER A 433 -15.62 -24.99 -12.29
C SER A 433 -14.72 -25.16 -13.51
N GLY A 434 -13.52 -25.68 -13.26
CA GLY A 434 -12.91 -26.74 -14.07
C GLY A 434 -12.61 -27.93 -13.13
N ASP A 435 -12.72 -29.15 -13.62
CA ASP A 435 -12.71 -30.41 -12.84
C ASP A 435 -11.57 -30.53 -11.81
N GLU A 436 -11.83 -31.35 -10.78
CA GLU A 436 -11.01 -31.57 -9.58
C GLU A 436 -9.53 -31.84 -9.90
N GLY A 437 -8.72 -30.78 -9.83
CA GLY A 437 -7.27 -30.85 -9.96
C GLY A 437 -6.56 -29.50 -9.92
N ASP A 438 -7.13 -28.45 -10.55
CA ASP A 438 -6.43 -27.18 -10.81
C ASP A 438 -7.32 -25.93 -10.66
N ALA A 439 -8.29 -25.93 -9.74
CA ALA A 439 -9.27 -24.84 -9.59
C ALA A 439 -8.67 -23.44 -9.26
N TRP A 440 -7.38 -23.38 -8.93
CA TRP A 440 -6.62 -22.14 -8.68
C TRP A 440 -5.86 -21.63 -9.92
N ARG A 441 -5.67 -22.46 -10.95
CA ARG A 441 -4.91 -22.11 -12.15
C ARG A 441 -5.69 -21.09 -12.97
N VAL A 442 -4.99 -20.10 -13.53
CA VAL A 442 -5.57 -19.14 -14.46
C VAL A 442 -6.15 -19.91 -15.66
N PRO A 443 -7.45 -19.76 -15.96
CA PRO A 443 -8.08 -20.45 -17.08
C PRO A 443 -7.35 -20.13 -18.39
N ASP A 444 -7.15 -21.12 -19.26
CA ASP A 444 -6.40 -20.93 -20.51
C ASP A 444 -7.02 -19.85 -21.42
N ALA A 445 -8.33 -19.59 -21.30
CA ALA A 445 -9.01 -18.50 -22.00
C ALA A 445 -8.59 -17.08 -21.55
N GLU A 446 -8.01 -16.94 -20.36
CA GLU A 446 -7.48 -15.69 -19.82
C GLU A 446 -5.97 -15.54 -20.02
N VAL A 447 -5.33 -16.54 -20.63
CA VAL A 447 -3.90 -16.59 -20.87
C VAL A 447 -3.62 -15.96 -22.24
N PRO A 448 -2.67 -15.01 -22.36
CA PRO A 448 -2.28 -14.46 -23.66
C PRO A 448 -1.58 -15.54 -24.51
N ALA A 449 -1.76 -15.47 -25.84
CA ALA A 449 -1.18 -16.44 -26.77
C ALA A 449 0.37 -16.40 -26.80
N GLU A 450 0.96 -15.24 -26.50
CA GLU A 450 2.40 -15.03 -26.49
C GLU A 450 2.82 -14.25 -25.24
N TYR A 451 4.04 -14.51 -24.76
CA TYR A 451 4.65 -13.73 -23.70
C TYR A 451 5.06 -12.32 -24.19
N PRO A 452 5.14 -11.32 -23.29
CA PRO A 452 5.71 -10.02 -23.63
C PRO A 452 7.20 -10.13 -23.99
N ASP A 453 7.74 -9.06 -24.58
CA ASP A 453 9.16 -8.96 -24.93
C ASP A 453 10.07 -9.33 -23.75
N VAL A 454 11.03 -10.22 -24.02
CA VAL A 454 11.95 -10.74 -23.01
C VAL A 454 13.20 -9.87 -22.95
N GLY A 455 13.47 -9.29 -21.78
CA GLY A 455 14.73 -8.58 -21.53
C GLY A 455 15.88 -9.53 -21.18
N GLY A 456 17.13 -9.12 -21.47
CA GLY A 456 18.34 -9.86 -21.11
C GLY A 456 19.05 -10.50 -22.30
N ASP A 457 20.04 -11.36 -22.02
CA ASP A 457 20.95 -11.95 -23.01
C ASP A 457 20.61 -13.41 -23.39
N GLY A 458 19.58 -14.00 -22.76
CA GLY A 458 19.27 -15.42 -22.87
C GLY A 458 18.28 -15.83 -23.98
N GLY A 459 17.83 -14.91 -24.83
CA GLY A 459 16.81 -15.17 -25.86
C GLY A 459 15.36 -15.19 -25.33
N GLY A 460 14.39 -15.62 -26.16
CA GLY A 460 12.95 -15.68 -25.81
C GLY A 460 12.60 -16.78 -24.81
N VAL A 461 11.34 -16.92 -24.38
CA VAL A 461 10.91 -18.02 -23.50
C VAL A 461 10.74 -19.31 -24.35
N PRO A 462 11.28 -20.48 -23.92
CA PRO A 462 11.24 -21.71 -24.73
C PRO A 462 9.91 -22.49 -24.65
N PHE A 463 8.86 -21.86 -24.15
CA PHE A 463 7.51 -22.40 -23.98
C PHE A 463 6.50 -21.27 -24.04
N THR A 464 5.24 -21.59 -24.39
CA THR A 464 4.15 -20.61 -24.42
C THR A 464 3.51 -20.41 -23.03
N PRO A 465 2.74 -19.33 -22.82
CA PRO A 465 1.96 -19.14 -21.60
C PRO A 465 1.05 -20.32 -21.21
N GLU A 466 0.48 -21.04 -22.18
CA GLU A 466 -0.34 -22.23 -21.95
C GLU A 466 0.51 -23.41 -21.45
N GLN A 467 1.73 -23.53 -21.97
CA GLN A 467 2.69 -24.58 -21.60
C GLN A 467 3.41 -24.32 -20.28
N ARG A 468 3.11 -23.23 -19.55
CA ARG A 468 3.82 -22.85 -18.32
C ARG A 468 3.88 -23.99 -17.27
N PRO A 469 4.98 -24.09 -16.51
CA PRO A 469 5.16 -25.15 -15.52
C PRO A 469 4.15 -25.03 -14.37
N SER A 470 3.69 -26.17 -13.84
CA SER A 470 2.74 -26.20 -12.71
C SER A 470 3.37 -25.72 -11.41
N VAL A 471 2.64 -24.86 -10.68
CA VAL A 471 3.02 -24.37 -9.35
C VAL A 471 3.05 -25.49 -8.31
N ASP A 472 2.16 -26.47 -8.42
CA ASP A 472 2.00 -27.54 -7.42
C ASP A 472 3.27 -28.36 -7.21
N ALA A 473 4.00 -28.64 -8.29
CA ALA A 473 5.23 -29.42 -8.24
C ALA A 473 6.30 -28.82 -7.31
N ARG A 474 6.22 -27.52 -7.00
CA ARG A 474 7.20 -26.78 -6.21
C ARG A 474 6.59 -25.94 -5.10
N PHE A 475 5.29 -26.06 -4.86
CA PHE A 475 4.59 -25.20 -3.92
C PHE A 475 5.12 -25.35 -2.48
N ALA A 476 5.30 -26.57 -1.98
CA ALA A 476 5.85 -26.80 -0.63
C ALA A 476 7.24 -26.17 -0.44
N HIS A 477 8.10 -26.26 -1.46
CA HIS A 477 9.41 -25.59 -1.44
C HIS A 477 9.26 -24.05 -1.40
N ILE A 478 8.36 -23.50 -2.22
CA ILE A 478 8.12 -22.06 -2.30
C ILE A 478 7.56 -21.53 -0.98
N ALA A 479 6.51 -22.16 -0.47
CA ALA A 479 5.79 -21.74 0.72
C ALA A 479 6.58 -22.05 1.99
N ASP A 480 6.98 -23.31 2.18
CA ASP A 480 7.48 -23.82 3.46
C ASP A 480 9.01 -23.99 3.49
N GLY A 481 9.64 -24.05 2.32
CA GLY A 481 11.08 -24.19 2.18
C GLY A 481 11.60 -25.61 2.38
N ASP A 482 12.82 -25.87 1.89
CA ASP A 482 13.48 -27.16 2.15
C ASP A 482 14.26 -27.05 3.46
N LYS A 483 14.04 -28.03 4.34
CA LYS A 483 14.77 -28.15 5.61
C LYS A 483 16.04 -28.96 5.41
N ASN A 484 17.13 -28.54 6.05
CA ASN A 484 18.32 -29.37 6.18
C ASN A 484 18.10 -30.46 7.25
N ARG A 485 19.14 -31.28 7.49
CA ARG A 485 19.11 -32.36 8.49
C ARG A 485 18.79 -31.88 9.91
N ASP A 486 19.10 -30.63 10.22
CA ASP A 486 18.88 -29.99 11.52
C ASP A 486 17.50 -29.30 11.61
N GLY A 487 16.63 -29.50 10.62
CA GLY A 487 15.28 -28.92 10.58
C GLY A 487 15.24 -27.44 10.18
N LYS A 488 16.38 -26.82 9.88
CA LYS A 488 16.48 -25.41 9.46
C LYS A 488 16.17 -25.26 7.98
N ILE A 489 15.29 -24.30 7.64
CA ILE A 489 14.99 -23.96 6.23
C ILE A 489 16.23 -23.34 5.58
N VAL A 490 16.73 -23.95 4.51
CA VAL A 490 17.95 -23.53 3.79
C VAL A 490 17.68 -22.91 2.42
N SER A 491 16.52 -23.20 1.84
CA SER A 491 16.10 -22.72 0.51
C SER A 491 14.57 -22.61 0.48
N GLY A 492 14.04 -21.72 -0.37
CA GLY A 492 12.60 -21.44 -0.39
C GLY A 492 12.09 -20.81 0.91
N GLY A 493 10.81 -21.04 1.23
CA GLY A 493 10.21 -20.54 2.47
C GLY A 493 9.86 -19.06 2.39
N HIS A 494 8.75 -18.76 1.73
CA HIS A 494 8.20 -17.41 1.54
C HIS A 494 6.78 -17.27 2.07
N ARG A 495 6.23 -18.29 2.73
CA ARG A 495 4.91 -18.20 3.39
C ARG A 495 4.94 -17.11 4.46
N PHE A 496 3.80 -16.45 4.61
CA PHE A 496 3.59 -15.54 5.73
C PHE A 496 3.91 -16.21 7.08
N GLY A 497 4.72 -15.55 7.91
CA GLY A 497 5.12 -16.04 9.22
C GLY A 497 6.20 -17.13 9.21
N SER A 498 6.80 -17.42 8.05
CA SER A 498 7.90 -18.39 7.94
C SER A 498 9.17 -17.98 8.68
N ASN A 499 9.38 -16.67 8.88
CA ASN A 499 10.52 -16.04 9.55
C ASN A 499 11.89 -16.55 9.04
N VAL A 500 11.96 -16.95 7.77
CA VAL A 500 13.17 -17.54 7.19
C VAL A 500 14.25 -16.47 7.00
N ILE A 501 15.44 -16.74 7.51
CA ILE A 501 16.61 -15.87 7.32
C ILE A 501 17.32 -16.26 6.01
N GLY A 502 17.50 -15.28 5.13
CA GLY A 502 18.21 -15.41 3.87
C GLY A 502 19.71 -15.67 4.06
N LYS A 503 20.38 -16.01 2.95
CA LYS A 503 21.84 -16.22 2.94
C LYS A 503 22.64 -14.97 3.30
N ASP A 504 22.03 -13.80 3.17
CA ASP A 504 22.56 -12.49 3.54
C ASP A 504 22.36 -12.13 5.02
N GLY A 505 21.81 -13.05 5.82
CA GLY A 505 21.55 -12.84 7.25
C GLY A 505 20.32 -11.97 7.54
N ARG A 506 19.52 -11.63 6.53
CA ARG A 506 18.30 -10.81 6.69
C ARG A 506 17.05 -11.66 6.53
N PRO A 507 15.91 -11.30 7.16
CA PRO A 507 14.64 -11.96 6.88
C PRO A 507 14.31 -11.92 5.39
N LYS A 508 13.85 -13.06 4.86
CA LYS A 508 13.32 -13.14 3.50
C LYS A 508 12.00 -12.39 3.40
N GLU A 509 11.69 -11.95 2.18
CA GLU A 509 10.40 -11.35 1.88
C GLU A 509 9.32 -12.45 1.86
N GLU A 510 8.19 -12.18 2.52
CA GLU A 510 7.09 -13.13 2.69
C GLU A 510 5.85 -12.69 1.93
N PHE A 511 5.11 -13.67 1.42
CA PHE A 511 3.83 -13.46 0.76
C PHE A 511 2.78 -13.00 1.77
N PRO A 512 1.70 -12.34 1.32
CA PRO A 512 0.56 -12.02 2.17
C PRO A 512 -0.03 -13.27 2.85
N ASP A 513 -0.69 -13.08 4.00
CA ASP A 513 -1.42 -14.14 4.69
C ASP A 513 -2.69 -14.53 3.90
N VAL A 514 -2.54 -15.45 2.97
CA VAL A 514 -3.61 -15.95 2.10
C VAL A 514 -3.61 -17.47 2.08
N PRO A 515 -4.77 -18.11 1.84
CA PRO A 515 -4.84 -19.57 1.70
C PRO A 515 -3.94 -20.08 0.59
N ASP A 516 -3.47 -21.32 0.70
CA ASP A 516 -2.58 -21.96 -0.29
C ASP A 516 -3.13 -21.89 -1.71
N THR A 517 -4.45 -22.06 -1.87
CA THR A 517 -5.12 -21.95 -3.18
C THR A 517 -4.96 -20.55 -3.79
N GLN A 518 -5.09 -19.50 -2.97
CA GLN A 518 -4.91 -18.13 -3.42
C GLN A 518 -3.43 -17.83 -3.69
N LEU A 519 -2.51 -18.32 -2.84
CA LEU A 519 -1.08 -18.16 -3.08
C LEU A 519 -0.64 -18.84 -4.39
N LYS A 520 -1.12 -20.06 -4.65
CA LYS A 520 -0.89 -20.76 -5.92
C LYS A 520 -1.44 -19.97 -7.11
N ALA A 521 -2.67 -19.44 -7.00
CA ALA A 521 -3.26 -18.61 -8.03
C ALA A 521 -2.45 -17.32 -8.31
N MET A 522 -1.90 -16.69 -7.27
CA MET A 522 -1.05 -15.50 -7.43
C MET A 522 0.25 -15.82 -8.18
N ILE A 523 0.90 -16.94 -7.82
CA ILE A 523 2.11 -17.40 -8.50
C ILE A 523 1.81 -17.78 -9.95
N ASP A 524 0.71 -18.48 -10.19
CA ASP A 524 0.29 -18.87 -11.54
C ASP A 524 -0.04 -17.67 -12.41
N ARG A 525 -0.72 -16.65 -11.86
CA ARG A 525 -1.03 -15.42 -12.60
C ARG A 525 0.23 -14.69 -13.05
N ALA A 526 1.27 -14.67 -12.23
CA ALA A 526 2.55 -14.09 -12.59
C ALA A 526 3.31 -14.89 -13.66
N LEU A 527 3.07 -16.21 -13.76
CA LEU A 527 3.58 -17.04 -14.87
C LEU A 527 2.73 -16.95 -16.12
N ALA A 528 1.40 -16.86 -16.00
CA ALA A 528 0.46 -16.89 -17.10
C ALA A 528 0.46 -15.58 -17.91
N ASP A 529 0.46 -14.46 -17.22
CA ASP A 529 0.38 -13.12 -17.81
C ASP A 529 1.40 -12.21 -17.13
N PRO A 530 2.71 -12.42 -17.31
CA PRO A 530 3.72 -11.57 -16.71
C PRO A 530 3.67 -10.15 -17.30
N THR A 531 3.96 -9.15 -16.47
CA THR A 531 4.20 -7.78 -16.93
C THR A 531 5.57 -7.65 -17.60
N SER A 532 6.57 -8.36 -17.09
CA SER A 532 7.90 -8.42 -17.71
C SER A 532 8.56 -9.77 -17.47
N ILE A 533 9.47 -10.12 -18.37
CA ILE A 533 10.29 -11.32 -18.28
C ILE A 533 11.74 -10.93 -18.47
N THR A 534 12.63 -11.43 -17.60
CA THR A 534 14.07 -11.33 -17.81
C THR A 534 14.68 -12.71 -17.93
N ARG A 535 15.41 -12.97 -19.02
CA ARG A 535 16.14 -14.24 -19.21
C ARG A 535 17.65 -14.02 -19.17
N ARG A 536 18.33 -14.78 -18.30
CA ARG A 536 19.79 -14.85 -18.21
C ARG A 536 20.23 -16.31 -18.33
N GLY A 537 20.69 -16.68 -19.52
CA GLY A 537 20.97 -18.08 -19.89
C GLY A 537 19.75 -19.00 -19.65
N GLY A 538 19.90 -19.97 -18.75
CA GLY A 538 18.83 -20.92 -18.41
C GLY A 538 17.90 -20.47 -17.28
N GLN A 539 17.98 -19.23 -16.80
CA GLN A 539 17.09 -18.69 -15.77
C GLN A 539 16.16 -17.63 -16.37
N MET A 540 14.88 -17.72 -16.05
CA MET A 540 13.84 -16.79 -16.48
C MET A 540 13.10 -16.28 -15.23
N ASP A 541 13.01 -14.97 -15.08
CA ASP A 541 12.29 -14.30 -13.98
C ASP A 541 11.05 -13.63 -14.57
N PHE A 542 9.88 -14.14 -14.22
CA PHE A 542 8.55 -13.64 -14.60
C PHE A 542 8.04 -12.72 -13.50
N ARG A 543 7.63 -11.50 -13.84
CA ARG A 543 7.24 -10.48 -12.86
C ARG A 543 5.83 -9.99 -13.11
N ARG A 544 5.03 -9.89 -12.05
CA ARG A 544 3.72 -9.24 -12.09
C ARG A 544 3.32 -8.75 -10.71
N ILE A 545 2.59 -7.64 -10.64
CA ILE A 545 1.85 -7.29 -9.43
C ILE A 545 0.50 -8.01 -9.46
N VAL A 546 0.26 -8.89 -8.49
CA VAL A 546 -1.01 -9.63 -8.32
C VAL A 546 -1.62 -9.26 -6.98
N ASP A 547 -2.84 -8.73 -6.97
CA ASP A 547 -3.53 -8.25 -5.76
C ASP A 547 -2.67 -7.31 -4.89
N GLY A 548 -1.86 -6.47 -5.53
CA GLY A 548 -0.95 -5.54 -4.87
C GLY A 548 0.39 -6.13 -4.43
N CYS A 549 0.60 -7.45 -4.57
CA CYS A 549 1.85 -8.14 -4.27
C CYS A 549 2.75 -8.24 -5.52
N PRO A 550 4.00 -7.73 -5.50
CA PRO A 550 4.95 -7.88 -6.61
C PRO A 550 5.52 -9.29 -6.62
N VAL A 551 4.87 -10.20 -7.36
CA VAL A 551 5.28 -11.60 -7.46
C VAL A 551 6.38 -11.75 -8.51
N VAL A 552 7.48 -12.39 -8.12
CA VAL A 552 8.51 -12.89 -9.04
C VAL A 552 8.48 -14.41 -9.04
N VAL A 553 8.33 -15.01 -10.21
CA VAL A 553 8.46 -16.46 -10.40
C VAL A 553 9.72 -16.75 -11.18
N ARG A 554 10.61 -17.52 -10.59
CA ARG A 554 11.90 -17.89 -11.18
C ARG A 554 11.83 -19.29 -11.74
N VAL A 555 11.88 -19.41 -13.06
CA VAL A 555 11.90 -20.68 -13.80
C VAL A 555 13.32 -20.97 -14.28
N ARG A 556 13.73 -22.23 -14.20
CA ARG A 556 15.02 -22.74 -14.72
C ARG A 556 14.76 -23.72 -15.84
N GLY A 557 15.38 -23.51 -17.00
CA GLY A 557 15.24 -24.37 -18.17
C GLY A 557 15.88 -23.73 -19.40
N ARG A 558 16.41 -24.57 -20.31
CA ARG A 558 16.88 -24.11 -21.63
C ARG A 558 15.89 -24.46 -22.74
N GLU A 559 15.13 -25.53 -22.56
CA GLU A 559 14.13 -26.09 -23.48
C GLU A 559 12.88 -26.51 -22.70
N GLY A 560 11.72 -26.52 -23.36
CA GLY A 560 10.44 -26.91 -22.77
C GLY A 560 10.00 -25.98 -21.64
N PRO A 561 8.98 -26.35 -20.84
CA PRO A 561 8.37 -25.49 -19.82
C PRO A 561 9.29 -25.13 -18.65
N GLY A 562 10.49 -25.72 -18.59
CA GLY A 562 11.41 -25.58 -17.49
C GLY A 562 10.81 -26.06 -16.17
N ARG A 563 11.45 -25.67 -15.06
CA ARG A 563 11.02 -26.00 -13.70
C ARG A 563 11.01 -24.74 -12.86
N ILE A 564 9.93 -24.52 -12.11
CA ILE A 564 9.90 -23.44 -11.11
C ILE A 564 10.99 -23.71 -10.07
N ASN A 565 11.99 -22.84 -10.04
CA ASN A 565 13.05 -22.92 -9.04
C ASN A 565 12.52 -22.42 -7.70
N THR A 566 11.89 -21.24 -7.70
CA THR A 566 11.26 -20.59 -6.55
C THR A 566 10.30 -19.49 -7.01
N ALA A 567 9.45 -19.00 -6.12
CA ALA A 567 8.68 -17.78 -6.29
C ALA A 567 8.72 -16.99 -4.98
N TYR A 568 8.73 -15.67 -5.07
CA TYR A 568 8.82 -14.80 -3.89
C TYR A 568 8.21 -13.44 -4.19
N PRO A 569 7.76 -12.72 -3.16
CA PRO A 569 7.37 -11.34 -3.32
C PRO A 569 8.61 -10.45 -3.30
N ALA A 570 8.76 -9.58 -4.28
CA ALA A 570 9.96 -8.77 -4.47
C ALA A 570 9.69 -7.29 -4.12
N TRP A 571 9.30 -7.02 -2.89
CA TRP A 571 8.95 -5.68 -2.40
C TRP A 571 10.13 -4.70 -2.54
N LYS A 572 11.34 -5.14 -2.15
CA LYS A 572 12.58 -4.37 -2.28
C LYS A 572 12.97 -4.14 -3.74
N GLU A 573 12.67 -5.09 -4.63
CA GLU A 573 12.93 -4.92 -6.07
C GLU A 573 11.97 -3.90 -6.68
N LEU A 574 10.69 -3.94 -6.32
CA LEU A 574 9.69 -2.96 -6.72
C LEU A 574 10.07 -1.55 -6.24
N GLU A 575 10.48 -1.42 -4.98
CA GLU A 575 10.90 -0.13 -4.40
C GLU A 575 12.15 0.43 -5.08
N ARG A 576 13.16 -0.41 -5.35
CA ARG A 576 14.33 0.01 -6.13
C ARG A 576 13.94 0.43 -7.54
N ALA A 577 13.11 -0.34 -8.24
CA ALA A 577 12.69 -0.02 -9.60
C ALA A 577 11.93 1.33 -9.67
N ARG A 578 11.12 1.63 -8.65
CA ARG A 578 10.45 2.93 -8.53
C ARG A 578 11.43 4.09 -8.37
N THR A 579 12.50 3.90 -7.61
CA THR A 579 13.49 4.96 -7.35
C THR A 579 14.49 5.14 -8.49
N THR A 580 14.79 4.09 -9.26
CA THR A 580 15.70 4.15 -10.42
C THR A 580 15.00 4.50 -11.74
N GLY A 581 13.66 4.58 -11.76
CA GLY A 581 12.87 4.82 -12.97
C GLY A 581 12.62 3.56 -13.83
N GLU A 582 13.10 2.40 -13.40
CA GLU A 582 12.89 1.10 -14.06
C GLU A 582 11.51 0.49 -13.76
N GLY A 583 10.72 1.09 -12.87
CA GLY A 583 9.41 0.59 -12.41
C GLY A 583 8.42 0.33 -13.56
N ARG A 584 8.39 1.21 -14.57
CA ARG A 584 7.54 1.05 -15.75
C ARG A 584 7.96 -0.14 -16.61
N LEU A 585 9.27 -0.39 -16.71
CA LEU A 585 9.84 -1.46 -17.52
C LEU A 585 9.69 -2.84 -16.84
N LEU A 586 9.96 -2.92 -15.54
CA LEU A 586 9.98 -4.19 -14.80
C LEU A 586 8.61 -4.60 -14.26
N TRP A 587 7.74 -3.62 -13.95
CA TRP A 587 6.50 -3.86 -13.21
C TRP A 587 5.26 -3.20 -13.82
N GLY A 588 5.40 -2.53 -14.98
CA GLY A 588 4.28 -1.87 -15.66
C GLY A 588 3.65 -0.72 -14.87
N LEU A 589 4.44 -0.12 -13.96
CA LEU A 589 4.04 1.02 -13.12
C LEU A 589 4.00 2.35 -13.86
#